data_AF-A0A8D8NAT9-F1
#
_entry.id   AF-A0A8D8NAT9-F1
#
_cell.length_a   1.000
_cell.length_b   1.000
_cell.length_c   1.000
_cell.angle_alpha   90.00
_cell.angle_beta   90.00
_cell.angle_gamma   90.00
#
_symmetry.space_group_name_H-M   'P 1'
#
loop_
_entity.id
_entity.type
_entity.pdbx_description
1 polymer ?
#
loop_
_entity_poly.entity_id
_entity_poly.type
_entity_poly.pdbx_seq_one_letter_code
_entity_poly.pdbx_strand_id
1 'polypeptide(L)'
;QMLRLNSAGWCGSSVDPGSNWVLIDFKAPTIIKGFRTMSVQRYDGSLAFITAIRIQYTNNMTDVFKEYANPDGTAVEFRILEPTLSILNLPIPIEARYVRFRIQDFAVAPCLKLEVMGCTRIDCVDINECAVKNGGCRQKCINSPGSYSCGCNTGYELFTNNGTAG
;
A
#
# COMPACT_ATOMS: atom_id res chain seq x y z
N GLN A 1 -9.16 7.65 -4.49
CA GLN A 1 -9.94 6.82 -5.46
C GLN A 1 -9.32 5.41 -5.57
N MET A 2 -10.12 4.33 -5.54
CA MET A 2 -9.61 2.95 -5.69
C MET A 2 -9.32 2.64 -7.16
N LEU A 3 -8.17 2.02 -7.45
CA LEU A 3 -7.75 1.67 -8.81
C LEU A 3 -7.91 0.16 -9.02
N ARG A 4 -8.80 -0.23 -9.93
CA ARG A 4 -9.05 -1.62 -10.33
C ARG A 4 -8.42 -1.89 -11.68
N LEU A 5 -7.58 -2.92 -11.77
CA LEU A 5 -7.34 -3.55 -13.05
C LEU A 5 -8.67 -4.11 -13.55
N ASN A 6 -8.97 -4.02 -14.86
CA ASN A 6 -10.19 -4.51 -15.53
C ASN A 6 -10.87 -5.66 -14.77
N SER A 7 -12.20 -5.68 -14.66
CA SER A 7 -12.94 -6.73 -13.94
C SER A 7 -12.57 -8.17 -14.34
N ALA A 8 -12.02 -8.37 -15.54
CA ALA A 8 -11.49 -9.64 -16.04
C ALA A 8 -10.07 -10.00 -15.54
N GLY A 9 -9.23 -9.05 -15.11
CA GLY A 9 -7.82 -9.25 -14.77
C GLY A 9 -6.86 -9.14 -15.96
N TRP A 10 -5.59 -9.48 -15.75
CA TRP A 10 -4.52 -9.50 -16.75
C TRP A 10 -3.69 -10.78 -16.62
N CYS A 11 -3.14 -11.29 -17.72
CA CYS A 11 -2.23 -12.44 -17.70
C CYS A 11 -0.94 -12.13 -18.47
N GLY A 12 0.19 -12.53 -17.89
CA GLY A 12 1.50 -12.50 -18.53
C GLY A 12 1.75 -13.71 -19.42
N SER A 13 2.93 -13.75 -20.05
CA SER A 13 3.33 -14.78 -21.00
C SER A 13 4.63 -15.51 -20.65
N SER A 14 5.41 -15.00 -19.70
CA SER A 14 6.66 -15.64 -19.25
C SER A 14 6.39 -16.59 -18.09
N VAL A 15 7.20 -17.63 -17.95
CA VAL A 15 7.19 -18.51 -16.77
C VAL A 15 8.27 -18.14 -15.75
N ASP A 16 9.18 -17.23 -16.12
CA ASP A 16 10.33 -16.89 -15.28
C ASP A 16 9.90 -15.97 -14.12
N PRO A 17 10.38 -16.23 -12.89
CA PRO A 17 10.09 -15.40 -11.73
C PRO A 17 10.45 -13.94 -11.95
N GLY A 18 9.50 -13.05 -11.70
CA GLY A 18 9.68 -11.60 -11.79
C GLY A 18 9.68 -11.01 -13.21
N SER A 19 9.52 -11.84 -14.25
CA SER A 19 9.43 -11.37 -15.64
C SER A 19 8.07 -10.77 -15.99
N ASN A 20 6.99 -11.26 -15.38
CA ASN A 20 5.64 -10.68 -15.54
C ASN A 20 5.39 -9.62 -14.46
N TRP A 21 4.89 -8.46 -14.87
CA TRP A 21 4.60 -7.37 -13.95
C TRP A 21 3.50 -6.45 -14.46
N VAL A 22 2.83 -5.78 -13.52
CA VAL A 22 1.88 -4.70 -13.80
C VAL A 22 2.43 -3.41 -13.18
N LEU A 23 2.57 -2.36 -13.98
CA LEU A 23 2.95 -1.03 -13.54
C LEU A 23 1.72 -0.13 -13.50
N ILE A 24 1.51 0.51 -12.36
CA ILE A 24 0.44 1.48 -12.15
C ILE A 24 1.08 2.87 -12.03
N ASP A 25 0.59 3.82 -12.83
CA ASP A 25 0.82 5.26 -12.66
C ASP A 25 -0.41 5.89 -12.00
N PHE A 26 -0.27 6.25 -10.72
CA PHE A 26 -1.34 6.88 -9.94
C PHE A 26 -1.56 8.36 -10.30
N LYS A 27 -0.80 8.92 -11.26
CA LYS A 27 -0.83 10.33 -11.71
C LYS A 27 -0.37 11.36 -10.68
N ALA A 28 -0.39 11.02 -9.39
CA ALA A 28 0.16 11.80 -8.29
C ALA A 28 0.76 10.86 -7.22
N PRO A 29 1.70 11.37 -6.38
CA PRO A 29 2.14 10.64 -5.20
C PRO A 29 0.94 10.22 -4.33
N THR A 30 0.83 8.91 -4.12
CA THR A 30 -0.30 8.26 -3.45
C THR A 30 0.24 7.40 -2.33
N ILE A 31 -0.41 7.43 -1.17
CA ILE A 31 -0.11 6.54 -0.04
C ILE A 31 -0.79 5.20 -0.30
N ILE A 32 0.02 4.15 -0.44
CA ILE A 32 -0.42 2.78 -0.64
C ILE A 32 -0.32 2.03 0.69
N LYS A 33 -1.44 1.45 1.13
CA LYS A 33 -1.55 0.69 2.39
C LYS A 33 -1.65 -0.82 2.16
N GLY A 34 -1.91 -1.25 0.93
CA GLY A 34 -2.14 -2.65 0.62
C GLY A 34 -2.75 -2.84 -0.75
N PHE A 35 -3.11 -4.07 -1.06
CA PHE A 35 -3.82 -4.43 -2.26
C PHE A 35 -4.71 -5.64 -2.02
N ARG A 36 -5.65 -5.85 -2.93
CA ARG A 36 -6.49 -7.02 -3.00
C ARG A 36 -6.24 -7.74 -4.31
N THR A 37 -6.28 -9.05 -4.26
CA THR A 37 -6.16 -9.90 -5.45
C THR A 37 -7.13 -11.06 -5.37
N MET A 38 -7.48 -11.61 -6.52
CA MET A 38 -8.27 -12.84 -6.63
C MET A 38 -7.87 -13.58 -7.91
N SER A 39 -8.42 -14.77 -8.10
CA SER A 39 -8.22 -15.51 -9.35
C SER A 39 -8.79 -14.82 -10.59
N VAL A 40 -8.19 -15.16 -11.73
CA VAL A 40 -8.64 -14.85 -13.08
C VAL A 40 -9.12 -16.15 -13.71
N GLN A 41 -10.37 -16.16 -14.17
CA GLN A 41 -10.91 -17.29 -14.92
C GLN A 41 -10.38 -17.25 -16.35
N ARG A 42 -9.77 -18.34 -16.79
CA ARG A 42 -9.28 -18.51 -18.16
C ARG A 42 -10.37 -19.06 -19.08
N TYR A 43 -10.13 -19.01 -20.39
CA TYR A 43 -11.07 -19.50 -21.41
C TYR A 43 -11.38 -21.01 -21.30
N ASP A 44 -10.44 -21.79 -20.76
CA ASP A 44 -10.61 -23.22 -20.50
C ASP A 44 -11.38 -23.52 -19.20
N GLY A 45 -11.84 -22.48 -18.49
CA GLY A 45 -12.56 -22.58 -17.22
C GLY A 45 -11.66 -22.72 -15.99
N SER A 46 -10.35 -22.87 -16.15
CA SER A 46 -9.40 -22.93 -15.04
C SER A 46 -9.27 -21.58 -14.33
N LEU A 47 -8.97 -21.63 -13.03
CA LEU A 47 -8.69 -20.44 -12.22
C LEU A 47 -7.18 -20.27 -12.08
N ALA A 48 -6.64 -19.20 -12.66
CA ALA A 48 -5.23 -18.84 -12.53
C ALA A 48 -5.07 -17.69 -11.53
N PHE A 49 -4.04 -17.77 -10.69
CA PHE A 49 -3.75 -16.74 -9.70
C PHE A 49 -2.27 -16.74 -9.33
N ILE A 50 -1.78 -15.59 -8.87
CA ILE A 50 -0.43 -15.47 -8.30
C ILE A 50 -0.33 -16.18 -6.95
N THR A 51 0.80 -16.82 -6.67
CA THR A 51 1.10 -17.43 -5.37
C THR A 51 2.16 -16.63 -4.61
N ALA A 52 3.01 -15.88 -5.32
CA ALA A 52 3.97 -14.96 -4.73
C ALA A 52 4.12 -13.68 -5.56
N ILE A 53 4.17 -12.53 -4.88
CA ILE A 53 4.36 -11.22 -5.53
C ILE A 53 5.27 -10.30 -4.71
N ARG A 54 6.09 -9.51 -5.43
CA ARG A 54 6.92 -8.44 -4.86
C ARG A 54 6.51 -7.09 -5.43
N ILE A 55 6.82 -6.03 -4.69
CA ILE A 55 6.45 -4.65 -5.06
C ILE A 55 7.71 -3.83 -5.26
N GLN A 56 7.76 -3.09 -6.35
CA GLN A 56 8.72 -2.01 -6.54
C GLN A 56 7.99 -0.67 -6.71
N TYR A 57 8.64 0.45 -6.38
CA TYR A 57 8.00 1.76 -6.45
C TYR A 57 8.98 2.90 -6.73
N THR A 58 8.47 3.99 -7.31
CA THR A 58 9.21 5.23 -7.56
C THR A 58 8.26 6.43 -7.71
N ASN A 59 8.79 7.64 -7.57
CA ASN A 59 8.06 8.88 -7.90
C ASN A 59 8.33 9.37 -9.32
N ASN A 60 9.40 8.89 -9.95
CA ASN A 60 9.78 9.25 -11.31
C ASN A 60 10.09 7.99 -12.12
N MET A 61 9.49 7.88 -13.30
CA MET A 61 9.55 6.69 -14.14
C MET A 61 10.94 6.43 -14.72
N THR A 62 11.80 7.45 -14.79
CA THR A 62 13.19 7.31 -15.25
C THR A 62 14.13 6.80 -14.16
N ASP A 63 13.71 6.80 -12.90
CA ASP A 63 14.55 6.41 -11.78
C ASP A 63 14.61 4.89 -11.62
N VAL A 64 15.64 4.40 -10.94
CA VAL A 64 15.67 3.02 -10.46
C VAL A 64 14.54 2.83 -9.45
N PHE A 65 13.71 1.82 -9.68
CA PHE A 65 12.61 1.50 -8.78
C PHE A 65 13.16 0.91 -7.48
N LYS A 66 12.67 1.40 -6.35
CA LYS A 66 12.99 0.86 -5.02
C LYS A 66 12.22 -0.42 -4.79
N GLU A 67 12.85 -1.43 -4.19
CA GLU A 67 12.15 -2.63 -3.70
C GLU A 67 11.40 -2.30 -2.41
N TYR A 68 10.19 -2.83 -2.27
CA TYR A 68 9.52 -2.86 -0.97
C TYR A 68 10.18 -3.94 -0.11
N ALA A 69 10.88 -3.50 0.93
CA ALA A 69 11.75 -4.33 1.74
C ALA A 69 11.47 -4.15 3.22
N ASN A 70 11.81 -5.18 3.99
CA ASN A 70 11.88 -5.13 5.44
C ASN A 70 12.97 -4.13 5.88
N PRO A 71 12.98 -3.72 7.16
CA PRO A 71 14.02 -2.83 7.69
C PRO A 71 15.46 -3.34 7.53
N ASP A 72 15.64 -4.66 7.41
CA ASP A 72 16.93 -5.31 7.15
C ASP A 72 17.36 -5.30 5.67
N GLY A 73 16.53 -4.74 4.78
CA GLY A 73 16.77 -4.67 3.33
C GLY A 73 16.32 -5.90 2.55
N THR A 74 15.78 -6.93 3.19
CA THR A 74 15.23 -8.10 2.49
C THR A 74 13.92 -7.75 1.79
N ALA A 75 13.79 -8.09 0.50
CA ALA A 75 12.58 -7.80 -0.26
C ALA A 75 11.37 -8.56 0.33
N VAL A 76 10.27 -7.84 0.57
CA VAL A 76 9.04 -8.45 1.08
C VAL A 76 8.34 -9.20 -0.04
N GLU A 77 8.12 -10.48 0.18
CA GLU A 77 7.37 -11.35 -0.72
C GLU A 77 6.02 -11.70 -0.11
N PHE A 78 4.97 -11.26 -0.77
CA PHE A 78 3.60 -11.51 -0.36
C PHE A 78 3.13 -12.85 -0.95
N ARG A 79 2.64 -13.75 -0.09
CA ARG A 79 2.20 -15.09 -0.48
C ARG A 79 0.68 -15.21 -0.45
N ILE A 80 0.13 -15.86 -1.47
CA ILE A 80 -1.30 -16.13 -1.63
C ILE A 80 -1.47 -17.65 -1.73
N LEU A 81 -2.33 -18.20 -0.86
CA LEU A 81 -2.48 -19.65 -0.73
C LEU A 81 -3.69 -20.19 -1.48
N GLU A 82 -4.69 -19.35 -1.73
CA GLU A 82 -5.97 -19.76 -2.30
C GLU A 82 -6.38 -18.87 -3.49
N PRO A 83 -7.14 -19.41 -4.46
CA PRO A 83 -7.66 -18.67 -5.61
C PRO A 83 -8.82 -17.72 -5.27
N THR A 84 -9.08 -17.47 -3.98
CA THR A 84 -10.16 -16.63 -3.46
C THR A 84 -9.69 -15.18 -3.29
N LEU A 85 -10.59 -14.31 -2.81
CA LEU A 85 -10.23 -12.92 -2.52
C LEU A 85 -9.20 -12.88 -1.37
N SER A 86 -8.02 -12.38 -1.68
CA SER A 86 -6.94 -12.16 -0.72
C SER A 86 -6.71 -10.67 -0.53
N ILE A 87 -6.59 -10.25 0.74
CA ILE A 87 -6.30 -8.86 1.13
C ILE A 87 -4.90 -8.85 1.74
N LEU A 88 -4.00 -8.06 1.16
CA LEU A 88 -2.59 -8.01 1.54
C LEU A 88 -2.24 -6.59 1.95
N ASN A 89 -2.01 -6.42 3.25
CA ASN A 89 -1.65 -5.13 3.84
C ASN A 89 -0.12 -4.95 3.81
N LEU A 90 0.32 -3.73 3.49
CA LEU A 90 1.71 -3.33 3.67
C LEU A 90 1.90 -3.00 5.16
N PRO A 91 2.81 -3.69 5.90
CA PRO A 91 3.07 -3.37 7.31
C PRO A 91 3.49 -1.91 7.52
N ILE A 92 4.26 -1.38 6.57
CA ILE A 92 4.63 0.04 6.50
C ILE A 92 4.10 0.59 5.18
N PRO A 93 3.16 1.55 5.19
CA PRO A 93 2.66 2.19 3.97
C PRO A 93 3.78 2.88 3.18
N ILE A 94 3.65 2.90 1.86
CA ILE A 94 4.58 3.63 0.98
C ILE A 94 3.88 4.80 0.32
N GLU A 95 4.63 5.88 0.04
CA GLU A 95 4.14 6.98 -0.79
C GLU A 95 4.87 6.96 -2.13
N ALA A 96 4.13 6.72 -3.21
CA ALA A 96 4.69 6.61 -4.55
C ALA A 96 3.69 7.05 -5.64
N ARG A 97 4.21 7.52 -6.78
CA ARG A 97 3.41 7.74 -8.00
C ARG A 97 3.32 6.50 -8.88
N TYR A 98 4.42 5.75 -8.97
CA TYR A 98 4.52 4.55 -9.79
C TYR A 98 4.74 3.34 -8.90
N VAL A 99 3.92 2.32 -9.06
CA VAL A 99 4.06 1.05 -8.33
C VAL A 99 4.02 -0.11 -9.31
N ARG A 100 5.05 -0.96 -9.25
CA ARG A 100 5.21 -2.15 -10.07
C ARG A 100 4.99 -3.39 -9.21
N PHE A 101 3.98 -4.16 -9.57
CA PHE A 101 3.64 -5.45 -8.97
C PHE A 101 4.29 -6.55 -9.80
N ARG A 102 5.33 -7.20 -9.27
CA ARG A 102 6.14 -8.22 -9.96
C ARG A 102 5.80 -9.63 -9.50
N ILE A 103 5.19 -10.40 -10.39
CA ILE A 103 4.79 -11.79 -10.12
C ILE A 103 6.06 -12.64 -9.94
N GLN A 104 6.23 -13.27 -8.78
CA GLN A 104 7.36 -14.16 -8.51
C GLN A 104 6.99 -15.62 -8.76
N ASP A 105 5.75 -16.00 -8.45
CA ASP A 105 5.25 -17.36 -8.63
C ASP A 105 3.73 -17.35 -8.85
N PHE A 106 3.19 -18.40 -9.46
CA PHE A 106 1.78 -18.51 -9.81
C PHE A 106 1.29 -19.95 -9.94
N ALA A 107 -0.02 -20.14 -9.77
CA ALA A 107 -0.71 -21.38 -10.08
C ALA A 107 -1.43 -21.26 -11.43
N VAL A 108 -1.32 -22.31 -12.26
CA VAL A 108 -1.91 -22.44 -13.61
C VAL A 108 -1.35 -21.48 -14.65
N ALA A 109 -1.33 -20.17 -14.39
CA ALA A 109 -0.73 -19.14 -15.26
C ALA A 109 -0.45 -17.84 -14.50
N PRO A 110 0.45 -16.98 -15.01
CA PRO A 110 0.82 -15.71 -14.39
C PRO A 110 -0.28 -14.65 -14.58
N CYS A 111 -1.43 -14.87 -13.96
CA CYS A 111 -2.58 -13.99 -14.03
C CYS A 111 -2.76 -13.19 -12.74
N LEU A 112 -3.02 -11.89 -12.89
CA LEU A 112 -3.19 -10.94 -11.80
C LEU A 112 -4.49 -10.16 -12.00
N LYS A 113 -5.34 -10.17 -10.97
CA LYS A 113 -6.46 -9.26 -10.82
C LYS A 113 -6.23 -8.44 -9.57
N LEU A 114 -6.08 -7.13 -9.72
CA LEU A 114 -5.52 -6.27 -8.69
C LEU A 114 -6.42 -5.07 -8.39
N GLU A 115 -6.63 -4.82 -7.10
CA GLU A 115 -7.21 -3.58 -6.58
C GLU A 115 -6.27 -2.99 -5.54
N VAL A 116 -5.73 -1.80 -5.77
CA VAL A 116 -4.80 -1.16 -4.81
C VAL A 116 -5.59 -0.36 -3.77
N MET A 117 -5.24 -0.54 -2.49
CA MET A 117 -5.81 0.18 -1.36
C MET A 117 -4.90 1.35 -0.99
N GLY A 118 -5.41 2.59 -1.11
CA GLY A 118 -4.65 3.79 -0.86
C GLY A 118 -5.44 5.08 -1.06
N CYS A 119 -4.78 6.21 -0.83
CA CYS A 119 -5.33 7.55 -0.98
C CYS A 119 -4.22 8.54 -1.39
N THR A 120 -4.58 9.58 -2.16
CA THR A 120 -3.68 10.73 -2.34
C THR A 120 -3.64 11.55 -1.05
N ARG A 121 -2.66 12.45 -0.87
CA ARG A 121 -2.67 13.38 0.29
C ARG A 121 -3.89 14.29 0.35
N ILE A 122 -4.61 14.44 -0.76
CA ILE A 122 -5.79 15.31 -0.88
C ILE A 122 -7.07 14.50 -0.69
N ASP A 123 -7.09 13.23 -1.12
CA ASP A 123 -8.20 12.28 -0.93
C ASP A 123 -8.22 11.68 0.48
N CYS A 124 -7.05 11.50 1.10
CA CYS A 124 -6.93 11.43 2.55
C CYS A 124 -6.93 12.86 3.06
N VAL A 125 -8.09 13.54 3.03
CA VAL A 125 -8.26 14.77 3.78
C VAL A 125 -7.98 14.41 5.22
N ASP A 126 -6.81 14.80 5.68
CA ASP A 126 -6.42 14.74 7.06
C ASP A 126 -7.51 15.46 7.86
N ILE A 127 -8.20 14.72 8.73
CA ILE A 127 -9.12 15.34 9.66
C ILE A 127 -8.21 16.06 10.62
N ASN A 128 -8.14 17.39 10.55
CA ASN A 128 -7.37 18.14 11.52
C ASN A 128 -8.04 18.00 12.89
N GLU A 129 -7.64 17.02 13.69
CA GLU A 129 -8.24 16.77 15.00
C GLU A 129 -8.01 17.96 15.93
N CYS A 130 -6.92 18.72 15.71
CA CYS A 130 -6.67 19.97 16.43
C CYS A 130 -7.72 21.05 16.15
N ALA A 131 -8.42 21.00 15.01
CA ALA A 131 -9.48 21.96 14.68
C ALA A 131 -10.73 21.75 15.55
N VAL A 132 -10.88 20.60 16.20
CA VAL A 132 -12.00 20.29 17.11
C VAL A 132 -11.48 20.17 18.54
N LYS A 133 -11.85 21.11 19.41
CA LYS A 133 -11.45 21.11 20.84
C LYS A 133 -9.94 20.91 21.08
N ASN A 134 -9.08 21.45 20.19
CA ASN A 134 -7.63 21.33 20.29
C ASN A 134 -7.12 19.88 20.34
N GLY A 135 -7.82 18.93 19.69
CA GLY A 135 -7.47 17.51 19.73
C GLY A 135 -7.47 16.91 21.14
N GLY A 136 -8.17 17.51 22.11
CA GLY A 136 -8.08 17.09 23.51
C GLY A 136 -6.78 17.51 24.23
N CYS A 137 -5.87 18.20 23.54
CA CYS A 137 -4.61 18.67 24.11
C CYS A 137 -4.81 19.81 25.11
N ARG A 138 -4.09 19.75 26.24
CA ARG A 138 -4.16 20.77 27.30
C ARG A 138 -3.50 22.10 26.92
N GLN A 139 -2.43 22.06 26.13
CA GLN A 139 -1.67 23.26 25.73
C GLN A 139 -1.63 23.39 24.21
N LYS A 140 -0.73 22.68 23.53
CA LYS A 140 -0.62 22.74 22.06
C LYS A 140 -1.07 21.43 21.44
N CYS A 141 -1.83 21.54 20.37
CA CYS A 141 -2.07 20.44 19.44
C CYS A 141 -1.30 20.72 18.15
N ILE A 142 -0.54 19.73 17.70
CA ILE A 142 0.26 19.77 16.47
C ILE A 142 -0.34 18.72 15.54
N ASN A 143 -1.06 19.21 14.54
CA ASN A 143 -1.68 18.36 13.53
C ASN A 143 -0.63 17.78 12.59
N SER A 144 -0.76 16.51 12.22
CA SER A 144 0.13 15.85 11.25
C SER A 144 -0.69 14.96 10.31
N PRO A 145 -0.31 14.78 9.04
CA PRO A 145 -1.10 13.93 8.16
C PRO A 145 -1.30 12.51 8.70
N GLY A 146 -2.55 12.16 9.03
CA GLY A 146 -2.98 10.87 9.59
C GLY A 146 -2.88 10.71 11.11
N SER A 147 -2.53 11.77 11.87
CA SER A 147 -2.43 11.74 13.34
C SER A 147 -2.27 13.16 13.93
N TYR A 148 -2.25 13.32 15.26
CA TYR A 148 -1.81 14.55 15.91
C TYR A 148 -1.02 14.24 17.16
N SER A 149 -0.33 15.25 17.68
CA SER A 149 0.36 15.14 18.97
C SER A 149 0.12 16.36 19.83
N CYS A 150 0.04 16.11 21.13
CA CYS A 150 -0.01 17.17 22.13
C CYS A 150 1.40 17.61 22.52
N GLY A 151 1.63 18.91 22.56
CA GLY A 151 2.87 19.52 23.01
C GLY A 151 2.65 20.49 24.16
N CYS A 152 3.76 20.83 24.83
CA CYS A 152 3.78 21.83 25.88
C CYS A 152 4.33 23.17 25.37
N ASN A 153 3.94 24.26 26.04
CA ASN A 153 4.57 25.57 25.83
C ASN A 153 6.02 25.55 26.34
N THR A 154 6.87 26.43 25.80
CA THR A 154 8.27 26.55 26.22
C THR A 154 8.37 26.68 27.74
N GLY A 155 9.17 25.82 28.37
CA GLY A 155 9.33 25.76 29.83
C GLY A 155 8.39 24.82 30.58
N TYR A 156 7.54 24.05 29.88
CA TYR A 156 6.65 23.04 30.46
C TYR A 156 6.93 21.66 29.85
N GLU A 157 6.81 20.61 30.66
CA GLU A 157 6.97 19.22 30.24
C GLU A 157 5.65 18.45 30.34
N LEU A 158 5.48 17.48 29.45
CA LEU A 158 4.32 16.59 29.46
C LEU A 158 4.39 15.70 30.71
N PHE A 159 3.38 15.82 31.57
CA PHE A 159 3.25 14.99 32.76
C PHE A 159 2.80 13.57 32.36
N THR A 160 3.70 12.60 32.40
CA THR A 160 3.46 11.22 31.94
C THR A 160 3.01 10.29 33.07
N ASN A 161 1.78 10.47 33.55
CA ASN A 161 1.11 9.45 34.35
C ASN A 161 -0.03 8.81 33.54
N ASN A 162 0.19 7.57 33.06
CA ASN A 162 -0.78 6.66 32.43
C ASN A 162 -1.29 6.92 31.00
N GLY A 163 -0.40 7.31 30.08
CA GLY A 163 -0.45 6.76 28.71
C GLY A 163 -1.73 6.91 27.89
N THR A 164 -2.46 8.03 27.99
CA THR A 164 -3.39 8.44 26.94
C THR A 164 -3.01 9.84 26.47
N ALA A 165 -2.25 9.88 25.37
CA ALA A 165 -2.32 11.02 24.46
C ALA A 165 -3.76 10.97 23.91
N GLY A 166 -4.59 11.85 24.47
CA GLY A 166 -5.98 12.01 24.05
C GLY A 166 -6.06 12.73 22.73
#